data_AF-A0A254N1B8-F1
#
_entry.id   AF-A0A254N1B8-F1
#
_cell.length_a   1.000
_cell.length_b   1.000
_cell.length_c   1.000
_cell.angle_alpha   90.00
_cell.angle_beta   90.00
_cell.angle_gamma   90.00
#
_symmetry.space_group_name_H-M   'P 1'
#
loop_
_entity.id
_entity.type
_entity.pdbx_description
1 polymer ?
#
loop_
_entity_poly.entity_id
_entity_poly.type
_entity_poly.pdbx_seq_one_letter_code
_entity_poly.pdbx_strand_id
1 'polypeptide(L)'
;MTAARRWTLAACLGLASLGAARADSWLPACPKAYLAPSGAYRFIVMPRGPLDTLSCTRAADQPEFVGRLTSLHRATGTLERQTGGRWVPVWAHELSNEVSPVQAAVSDTGRVATFDNWHGVGWGDDVVVLFDTQGRLVRQMGLADFLPRTYVHALPQSVSSILWGGEHAFTADGQSLQLQVVVPDADPSRPRPGDERPPLVTLLVEADTGRVAPQAPVAWAQALAQARQADAVLCAEEVAWFQRELAPRLPPSPRASQADWTQYGYDVIKRLRPGSELPLETCVFNAQTLADRHQVEACLRAAFKAARETPSEVLLIAPDPAVLWPAAQRVLATLPAAALQGSRLYVAASSAQQASVTRALSARGAEVVVFDPGQAVSPTASAQDALRARFDAGEGRDAMGNCGPDARVDPVQ
;
A
#
# COMPACT_ATOMS: atom_id res chain seq x y z
N MET A 1 17.10 34.76 43.88
CA MET A 1 16.58 35.21 42.57
C MET A 1 17.11 34.28 41.49
N THR A 2 16.26 33.33 41.12
CA THR A 2 16.12 32.61 39.83
C THR A 2 17.28 32.64 38.82
N ALA A 3 18.02 31.53 38.75
CA ALA A 3 18.85 31.17 37.61
C ALA A 3 17.98 30.41 36.57
N ALA A 4 17.70 31.05 35.44
CA ALA A 4 16.94 30.47 34.34
C ALA A 4 17.80 29.47 33.55
N ARG A 5 17.43 28.18 33.61
CA ARG A 5 17.97 27.12 32.76
C ARG A 5 17.44 27.30 31.33
N ARG A 6 18.35 27.60 30.40
CA ARG A 6 18.08 27.57 28.95
C ARG A 6 18.04 26.12 28.49
N TRP A 7 16.87 25.64 28.11
CA TRP A 7 16.69 24.41 27.35
C TRP A 7 16.90 24.73 25.87
N THR A 8 18.01 24.28 25.31
CA THR A 8 18.28 24.40 23.88
C THR A 8 17.43 23.37 23.14
N LEU A 9 16.42 23.83 22.41
CA LEU A 9 15.70 23.07 21.41
C LEU A 9 16.68 22.65 20.30
N ALA A 10 17.15 21.41 20.37
CA ALA A 10 17.88 20.75 19.29
C ALA A 10 17.05 19.54 18.83
N ALA A 11 15.92 19.82 18.19
CA ALA A 11 15.07 18.80 17.57
C ALA A 11 14.45 19.42 16.33
N CYS A 12 15.11 19.33 15.16
CA CYS A 12 14.49 19.55 13.84
C CYS A 12 15.40 19.22 12.62
N LEU A 13 16.43 18.37 12.75
CA LEU A 13 17.39 18.10 11.65
C LEU A 13 17.57 16.62 11.34
N GLY A 14 16.48 15.84 11.39
CA GLY A 14 16.49 14.40 11.13
C GLY A 14 15.39 13.89 10.19
N LEU A 15 14.77 14.75 9.38
CA LEU A 15 13.67 14.36 8.47
C LEU A 15 14.03 14.46 6.97
N ALA A 16 15.26 14.82 6.63
CA ALA A 16 15.66 15.08 5.24
C ALA A 16 15.99 13.82 4.40
N SER A 17 15.83 12.61 4.94
CA SER A 17 16.03 11.34 4.21
C SER A 17 14.76 10.53 4.01
N LEU A 18 13.60 11.05 4.41
CA LEU A 18 12.33 10.48 4.00
C LEU A 18 12.15 10.89 2.53
N GLY A 19 12.47 9.97 1.61
CA GLY A 19 12.18 10.15 0.19
C GLY A 19 10.74 10.63 0.04
N ALA A 20 10.50 11.60 -0.85
CA ALA A 20 9.19 12.19 -1.06
C ALA A 20 8.13 11.08 -1.07
N ALA A 21 7.22 11.11 -0.09
CA ALA A 21 6.19 10.10 0.01
C ALA A 21 5.43 10.08 -1.30
N ARG A 22 5.49 8.95 -2.03
CA ARG A 22 4.73 8.72 -3.28
C ARG A 22 3.25 8.49 -2.97
N ALA A 23 2.67 9.34 -2.13
CA ALA A 23 1.27 9.33 -1.80
C ALA A 23 0.50 9.97 -2.96
N ASP A 24 -0.49 9.27 -3.50
CA ASP A 24 -1.35 9.84 -4.51
C ASP A 24 -2.26 10.88 -3.86
N SER A 25 -2.23 12.11 -4.37
CA SER A 25 -3.20 13.12 -3.99
C SER A 25 -4.40 13.03 -4.92
N TRP A 26 -5.56 12.72 -4.36
CA TRP A 26 -6.82 12.65 -5.08
C TRP A 26 -7.71 13.82 -4.68
N LEU A 27 -8.10 14.64 -5.65
CA LEU A 27 -9.20 15.59 -5.44
C LEU A 27 -10.53 14.82 -5.32
N PRO A 28 -11.60 15.43 -4.79
CA PRO A 28 -12.93 14.84 -4.89
C PRO A 28 -13.31 14.56 -6.34
N ALA A 29 -13.97 13.42 -6.59
CA ALA A 29 -14.52 13.14 -7.92
C ALA A 29 -15.61 14.16 -8.26
N CYS A 30 -15.56 14.72 -9.46
CA CYS A 30 -16.51 15.72 -9.95
C CYS A 30 -17.30 15.20 -11.16
N PRO A 31 -18.51 15.74 -11.41
CA PRO A 31 -19.24 15.44 -12.63
C PRO A 31 -18.43 15.76 -13.88
N LYS A 32 -18.52 14.91 -14.90
CA LYS A 32 -17.76 15.08 -16.14
C LYS A 32 -18.57 14.62 -17.35
N ALA A 33 -18.47 15.38 -18.44
CA ALA A 33 -19.05 15.02 -19.73
C ALA A 33 -17.92 14.62 -20.71
N TYR A 34 -18.17 13.59 -21.49
CA TYR A 34 -17.28 13.05 -22.51
C TYR A 34 -17.99 13.09 -23.85
N LEU A 35 -17.37 13.68 -24.87
CA LEU A 35 -17.96 13.80 -26.20
C LEU A 35 -17.38 12.72 -27.12
N ALA A 36 -18.24 12.16 -27.98
CA ALA A 36 -17.78 11.37 -29.11
C ALA A 36 -17.03 12.28 -30.11
N PRO A 37 -16.06 11.76 -30.88
CA PRO A 37 -15.28 12.56 -31.84
C PRO A 37 -16.13 13.37 -32.83
N SER A 38 -17.24 12.81 -33.32
CA SER A 38 -18.19 13.50 -34.20
C SER A 38 -19.06 14.57 -33.51
N GLY A 39 -19.11 14.56 -32.17
CA GLY A 39 -20.05 15.34 -31.37
C GLY A 39 -21.49 14.78 -31.36
N ALA A 40 -21.77 13.68 -32.06
CA ALA A 40 -23.13 13.13 -32.16
C ALA A 40 -23.66 12.55 -30.83
N TYR A 41 -22.75 12.15 -29.94
CA TYR A 41 -23.06 11.60 -28.62
C TYR A 41 -22.25 12.30 -27.53
N ARG A 42 -22.84 12.34 -26.33
CA ARG A 42 -22.13 12.69 -25.10
C ARG A 42 -22.49 11.74 -23.97
N PHE A 43 -21.52 11.43 -23.14
CA PHE A 43 -21.70 10.63 -21.95
C PHE A 43 -21.42 11.48 -20.70
N ILE A 44 -22.37 11.53 -19.79
CA ILE A 44 -22.31 12.34 -18.57
C ILE A 44 -22.16 11.39 -17.39
N VAL A 45 -21.10 11.58 -16.61
CA VAL A 45 -20.80 10.86 -15.38
C VAL A 45 -21.15 11.73 -14.18
N MET A 46 -21.92 11.17 -13.24
CA MET A 46 -22.15 11.74 -11.92
C MET A 46 -21.47 10.85 -10.87
N PRO A 47 -20.60 11.40 -10.00
CA PRO A 47 -19.92 10.62 -8.97
C PRO A 47 -20.88 10.20 -7.84
N ARG A 48 -20.45 9.24 -7.03
CA ARG A 48 -21.12 8.83 -5.80
C ARG A 48 -21.10 9.94 -4.75
N GLY A 49 -22.17 10.02 -3.97
CA GLY A 49 -22.24 10.85 -2.77
C GLY A 49 -22.41 12.33 -3.09
N PRO A 50 -22.53 13.18 -2.05
CA PRO A 50 -22.73 14.61 -2.22
C PRO A 50 -21.57 15.24 -2.98
N LEU A 51 -21.89 16.10 -3.96
CA LEU A 51 -20.89 16.88 -4.66
C LEU A 51 -20.23 17.90 -3.71
N ASP A 52 -18.90 17.89 -3.66
CA ASP A 52 -18.15 18.99 -3.05
C ASP A 52 -18.20 20.20 -4.00
N THR A 53 -19.10 21.12 -3.71
CA THR A 53 -19.32 22.32 -4.55
C THR A 53 -18.13 23.25 -4.58
N LEU A 54 -17.24 23.22 -3.57
CA LEU A 54 -16.02 24.04 -3.55
C LEU A 54 -14.96 23.48 -4.50
N SER A 55 -14.75 22.16 -4.45
CA SER A 55 -13.79 21.48 -5.32
C SER A 55 -14.31 21.35 -6.77
N CYS A 56 -15.62 21.24 -6.96
CA CYS A 56 -16.26 21.01 -8.25
C CYS A 56 -16.95 22.25 -8.85
N THR A 57 -16.62 23.46 -8.39
CA THR A 57 -17.25 24.73 -8.83
C THR A 57 -17.45 24.83 -10.35
N ARG A 58 -16.39 24.54 -11.14
CA ARG A 58 -16.46 24.61 -12.60
C ARG A 58 -17.40 23.60 -13.26
N ALA A 59 -17.68 22.48 -12.60
CA ALA A 59 -18.58 21.45 -13.11
C ALA A 59 -20.03 21.74 -12.67
N ALA A 60 -20.25 22.17 -11.43
CA ALA A 60 -21.59 22.36 -10.87
C ALA A 60 -22.44 23.38 -11.66
N ASP A 61 -21.81 24.37 -12.28
CA ASP A 61 -22.49 25.44 -13.02
C ASP A 61 -22.77 25.10 -14.51
N GLN A 62 -22.32 23.93 -15.01
CA GLN A 62 -22.53 23.61 -16.43
C GLN A 62 -23.96 23.11 -16.68
N PRO A 63 -24.62 23.56 -17.78
CA PRO A 63 -26.02 23.23 -18.06
C PRO A 63 -26.36 21.74 -18.05
N GLU A 64 -25.41 20.89 -18.42
CA GLU A 64 -25.56 19.43 -18.46
C GLU A 64 -25.73 18.76 -17.09
N PHE A 65 -25.33 19.41 -15.99
CA PHE A 65 -25.41 18.86 -14.63
C PHE A 65 -26.55 19.45 -13.80
N VAL A 66 -27.14 20.57 -14.25
CA VAL A 66 -28.25 21.23 -13.57
C VAL A 66 -29.45 20.29 -13.44
N GLY A 67 -29.96 20.13 -12.21
CA GLY A 67 -31.15 19.31 -11.93
C GLY A 67 -30.89 17.81 -11.84
N ARG A 68 -29.64 17.34 -11.98
CA ARG A 68 -29.29 15.93 -11.75
C ARG A 68 -29.17 15.61 -10.27
N LEU A 69 -29.45 14.36 -9.90
CA LEU A 69 -29.28 13.88 -8.52
C LEU A 69 -27.79 13.89 -8.16
N THR A 70 -27.48 14.54 -7.03
CA THR A 70 -26.11 14.74 -6.53
C THR A 70 -25.82 13.92 -5.27
N SER A 71 -26.72 13.05 -4.85
CA SER A 71 -26.55 12.17 -3.70
C SER A 71 -26.96 10.76 -4.10
N LEU A 72 -26.02 10.06 -4.72
CA LEU A 72 -26.21 8.71 -5.22
C LEU A 72 -25.37 7.73 -4.39
N HIS A 73 -25.85 6.50 -4.26
CA HIS A 73 -25.12 5.43 -3.57
C HIS A 73 -23.97 4.85 -4.41
N ARG A 74 -23.99 5.09 -5.73
CA ARG A 74 -22.94 4.74 -6.71
C ARG A 74 -22.81 5.83 -7.78
N ALA A 75 -21.73 5.79 -8.55
CA ALA A 75 -21.63 6.60 -9.75
C ALA A 75 -22.74 6.25 -10.76
N THR A 76 -23.21 7.24 -11.51
CA THR A 76 -24.18 7.03 -12.61
C THR A 76 -23.65 7.59 -13.92
N GLY A 77 -24.10 6.98 -15.01
CA GLY A 77 -23.82 7.40 -16.37
C GLY A 77 -25.10 7.72 -17.12
N THR A 78 -25.08 8.76 -17.95
CA THR A 78 -26.15 9.08 -18.90
C THR A 78 -25.56 9.29 -20.28
N LEU A 79 -25.96 8.46 -21.25
CA LEU A 79 -25.64 8.69 -22.65
C LEU A 79 -26.76 9.49 -23.31
N GLU A 80 -26.38 10.54 -24.04
CA GLU A 80 -27.30 11.38 -24.80
C GLU A 80 -26.84 11.50 -26.25
N ARG A 81 -27.81 11.61 -27.16
CA ARG A 81 -27.59 11.79 -28.59
C ARG A 81 -28.05 13.17 -29.02
N GLN A 82 -27.28 13.83 -29.88
CA GLN A 82 -27.67 15.10 -30.47
C GLN A 82 -28.72 14.87 -31.57
N THR A 83 -29.91 15.44 -31.40
CA THR A 83 -31.02 15.38 -32.37
C THR A 83 -31.66 16.77 -32.49
N GLY A 84 -31.63 17.37 -33.69
CA GLY A 84 -32.24 18.69 -33.93
C GLY A 84 -31.69 19.79 -33.03
N GLY A 85 -30.38 19.76 -32.72
CA GLY A 85 -29.73 20.72 -31.83
C GLY A 85 -30.00 20.53 -30.34
N ARG A 86 -30.71 19.46 -29.94
CA ARG A 86 -31.00 19.13 -28.54
C ARG A 86 -30.35 17.79 -28.17
N TRP A 87 -30.00 17.66 -26.91
CA TRP A 87 -29.55 16.38 -26.34
C TRP A 87 -30.77 15.57 -25.91
N VAL A 88 -30.88 14.36 -26.44
CA VAL A 88 -31.95 13.41 -26.11
C VAL A 88 -31.33 12.22 -25.39
N PRO A 89 -31.84 11.81 -24.21
CA PRO A 89 -31.30 10.67 -23.50
C PRO A 89 -31.48 9.38 -24.30
N VAL A 90 -30.41 8.59 -24.37
CA VAL A 90 -30.41 7.24 -24.94
C VAL A 90 -30.60 6.22 -23.81
N TRP A 91 -29.79 6.32 -22.75
CA TRP A 91 -29.90 5.50 -21.55
C TRP A 91 -29.29 6.21 -20.34
N ALA A 92 -29.69 5.79 -19.12
CA ALA A 92 -29.14 6.29 -17.86
C ALA A 92 -29.21 5.20 -16.78
N HIS A 93 -28.06 4.82 -16.20
CA HIS A 93 -27.97 3.75 -15.19
C HIS A 93 -26.81 3.98 -14.19
N GLU A 94 -26.79 3.19 -13.13
CA GLU A 94 -25.62 3.06 -12.25
C GLU A 94 -24.45 2.42 -13.01
N LEU A 95 -23.23 2.88 -12.72
CA LEU A 95 -22.00 2.34 -13.29
C LEU A 95 -21.40 1.27 -12.38
N SER A 96 -20.60 0.37 -12.97
CA SER A 96 -19.79 -0.59 -12.20
C SER A 96 -18.80 0.11 -11.28
N ASN A 97 -18.27 1.26 -11.71
CA ASN A 97 -17.38 2.09 -10.91
C ASN A 97 -18.10 2.63 -9.67
N GLU A 98 -17.62 2.25 -8.48
CA GLU A 98 -18.31 2.54 -7.22
C GLU A 98 -18.35 4.05 -6.93
N VAL A 99 -17.23 4.76 -7.14
CA VAL A 99 -17.09 6.17 -6.79
C VAL A 99 -17.28 7.05 -8.01
N SER A 100 -16.47 6.84 -9.03
CA SER A 100 -16.55 7.49 -10.34
C SER A 100 -15.49 6.86 -11.22
N PRO A 101 -15.72 6.69 -12.53
CA PRO A 101 -14.61 6.42 -13.43
C PRO A 101 -13.61 7.57 -13.43
N VAL A 102 -12.32 7.26 -13.62
CA VAL A 102 -11.26 8.28 -13.79
C VAL A 102 -11.36 8.90 -15.19
N GLN A 103 -11.61 8.06 -16.19
CA GLN A 103 -11.85 8.47 -17.58
C GLN A 103 -12.99 7.67 -18.22
N ALA A 104 -13.50 8.17 -19.33
CA ALA A 104 -14.45 7.46 -20.18
C ALA A 104 -14.21 7.83 -21.64
N ALA A 105 -14.61 6.95 -22.55
CA ALA A 105 -14.59 7.16 -23.99
C ALA A 105 -15.98 6.89 -24.58
N VAL A 106 -16.34 7.65 -25.61
CA VAL A 106 -17.62 7.53 -26.32
C VAL A 106 -17.34 7.36 -27.80
N SER A 107 -17.93 6.34 -28.41
CA SER A 107 -17.83 6.14 -29.86
C SER A 107 -18.89 6.94 -30.61
N ASP A 108 -18.65 7.17 -31.90
CA ASP A 108 -19.62 7.79 -32.81
C ASP A 108 -20.86 6.92 -33.09
N THR A 109 -20.84 5.66 -32.64
CA THR A 109 -21.99 4.74 -32.72
C THR A 109 -22.81 4.69 -31.43
N GLY A 110 -22.38 5.41 -30.37
CA GLY A 110 -23.09 5.48 -29.09
C GLY A 110 -22.68 4.41 -28.07
N ARG A 111 -21.56 3.70 -28.29
CA ARG A 111 -20.94 2.84 -27.26
C ARG A 111 -20.12 3.66 -26.28
N VAL A 112 -20.02 3.17 -25.04
CA VAL A 112 -19.28 3.82 -23.96
C VAL A 112 -18.28 2.85 -23.35
N ALA A 113 -17.10 3.36 -22.99
CA ALA A 113 -16.16 2.68 -22.13
C ALA A 113 -15.82 3.55 -20.93
N THR A 114 -15.65 2.96 -19.75
CA THR A 114 -15.12 3.64 -18.57
C THR A 114 -13.81 3.01 -18.11
N PHE A 115 -12.97 3.81 -17.47
CA PHE A 115 -11.60 3.45 -17.09
C PHE A 115 -11.31 3.79 -15.65
N ASP A 116 -10.88 2.76 -14.91
CA ASP A 116 -10.51 2.78 -13.49
C ASP A 116 -11.62 3.27 -12.56
N ASN A 117 -11.54 2.91 -11.28
CA ASN A 117 -12.32 3.60 -10.25
C ASN A 117 -11.49 4.73 -9.62
N TRP A 118 -12.15 5.81 -9.22
CA TRP A 118 -11.53 6.85 -8.41
C TRP A 118 -10.93 6.25 -7.13
N HIS A 119 -9.69 6.61 -6.78
CA HIS A 119 -8.87 5.99 -5.73
C HIS A 119 -8.47 4.52 -5.95
N GLY A 120 -8.68 3.95 -7.14
CA GLY A 120 -8.38 2.55 -7.45
C GLY A 120 -7.80 2.36 -8.85
N VAL A 121 -6.91 3.24 -9.30
CA VAL A 121 -6.32 3.14 -10.65
C VAL A 121 -5.49 1.86 -10.80
N GLY A 122 -5.87 1.04 -11.78
CA GLY A 122 -5.31 -0.26 -12.08
C GLY A 122 -5.71 -1.38 -11.11
N TRP A 123 -6.64 -1.13 -10.19
CA TRP A 123 -7.10 -2.10 -9.20
C TRP A 123 -8.55 -2.52 -9.43
N GLY A 124 -8.87 -3.76 -9.08
CA GLY A 124 -10.22 -4.31 -9.18
C GLY A 124 -10.61 -4.79 -10.58
N ASP A 125 -11.87 -5.16 -10.72
CA ASP A 125 -12.43 -5.71 -11.96
C ASP A 125 -12.96 -4.62 -12.90
N ASP A 126 -13.05 -3.36 -12.46
CA ASP A 126 -13.62 -2.23 -13.19
C ASP A 126 -12.56 -1.28 -13.76
N VAL A 127 -11.38 -1.83 -14.08
CA VAL A 127 -10.30 -1.11 -14.78
C VAL A 127 -10.72 -0.72 -16.19
N VAL A 128 -11.41 -1.62 -16.91
CA VAL A 128 -12.06 -1.31 -18.19
C VAL A 128 -13.48 -1.88 -18.18
N VAL A 129 -14.47 -1.02 -18.38
CA VAL A 129 -15.88 -1.44 -18.47
C VAL A 129 -16.46 -0.99 -19.81
N LEU A 130 -17.05 -1.93 -20.55
CA LEU A 130 -17.65 -1.70 -21.86
C LEU A 130 -19.17 -1.75 -21.77
N PHE A 131 -19.82 -0.75 -22.35
CA PHE A 131 -21.26 -0.67 -22.51
C PHE A 131 -21.64 -0.61 -23.98
N ASP A 132 -22.69 -1.32 -24.35
CA ASP A 132 -23.26 -1.24 -25.68
C ASP A 132 -24.06 0.06 -25.91
N THR A 133 -24.69 0.18 -27.07
CA THR A 133 -25.44 1.39 -27.46
C THR A 133 -26.73 1.58 -26.67
N GLN A 134 -27.16 0.58 -25.90
CA GLN A 134 -28.31 0.61 -25.00
C GLN A 134 -27.89 0.71 -23.51
N GLY A 135 -26.60 0.82 -23.23
CA GLY A 135 -26.08 0.92 -21.86
C GLY A 135 -26.00 -0.42 -21.13
N ARG A 136 -26.14 -1.55 -21.84
CA ARG A 136 -25.96 -2.87 -21.24
C ARG A 136 -24.47 -3.15 -21.10
N LEU A 137 -24.09 -3.75 -19.97
CA LEU A 137 -22.73 -4.19 -19.73
C LEU A 137 -22.35 -5.30 -20.72
N VAL A 138 -21.33 -5.04 -21.53
CA VAL A 138 -20.73 -6.01 -22.45
C VAL A 138 -19.63 -6.79 -21.76
N ARG A 139 -18.71 -6.05 -21.11
CA ARG A 139 -17.53 -6.61 -20.46
C ARG A 139 -17.09 -5.71 -19.32
N GLN A 140 -16.63 -6.34 -18.24
CA GLN A 140 -15.93 -5.71 -17.11
C GLN A 140 -14.60 -6.46 -16.97
N MET A 141 -13.48 -5.74 -16.87
CA MET A 141 -12.12 -6.29 -16.89
C MET A 141 -11.22 -5.61 -15.87
N GLY A 142 -10.50 -6.42 -15.09
CA GLY A 142 -9.29 -6.02 -14.39
C GLY A 142 -8.06 -6.12 -15.30
N LEU A 143 -6.89 -5.66 -14.82
CA LEU A 143 -5.66 -5.71 -15.62
C LEU A 143 -5.28 -7.12 -16.07
N ALA A 144 -5.49 -8.12 -15.21
CA ALA A 144 -5.14 -9.51 -15.50
C ALA A 144 -6.03 -10.18 -16.58
N ASP A 145 -7.16 -9.57 -16.95
CA ASP A 145 -8.01 -10.06 -18.04
C ASP A 145 -7.41 -9.78 -19.43
N PHE A 146 -6.52 -8.80 -19.55
CA PHE A 146 -5.94 -8.37 -20.82
C PHE A 146 -4.42 -8.22 -20.82
N LEU A 147 -3.78 -8.30 -19.65
CA LEU A 147 -2.32 -8.31 -19.48
C LEU A 147 -1.89 -9.56 -18.70
N PRO A 148 -0.77 -10.20 -19.06
CA PRO A 148 -0.17 -11.25 -18.22
C PRO A 148 0.21 -10.71 -16.84
N ARG A 149 0.15 -11.55 -15.80
CA ARG A 149 0.50 -11.16 -14.41
C ARG A 149 1.90 -10.54 -14.29
N THR A 150 2.89 -11.10 -14.99
CA THR A 150 4.26 -10.55 -15.03
C THR A 150 4.30 -9.14 -15.62
N TYR A 151 3.40 -8.84 -16.56
CA TYR A 151 3.28 -7.49 -17.13
C TYR A 151 2.66 -6.53 -16.12
N VAL A 152 1.61 -6.96 -15.40
CA VAL A 152 0.97 -6.15 -14.35
C VAL A 152 1.95 -5.81 -13.23
N HIS A 153 2.72 -6.79 -12.75
CA HIS A 153 3.75 -6.57 -11.73
C HIS A 153 4.83 -5.59 -12.19
N ALA A 154 5.24 -5.67 -13.46
CA ALA A 154 6.24 -4.78 -14.05
C ALA A 154 5.77 -3.33 -14.28
N LEU A 155 4.45 -3.06 -14.27
CA LEU A 155 3.96 -1.71 -14.51
C LEU A 155 4.43 -0.74 -13.41
N PRO A 156 4.69 0.54 -13.73
CA PRO A 156 5.04 1.53 -12.71
C PRO A 156 3.92 1.70 -11.68
N GLN A 157 4.28 1.73 -10.40
CA GLN A 157 3.32 1.85 -9.29
C GLN A 157 3.64 3.03 -8.37
N SER A 158 2.59 3.58 -7.77
CA SER A 158 2.66 4.45 -6.60
C SER A 158 2.20 3.68 -5.35
N VAL A 159 1.99 4.37 -4.23
CA VAL A 159 1.47 3.74 -3.01
C VAL A 159 0.07 3.14 -3.22
N SER A 160 -0.74 3.69 -4.12
CA SER A 160 -2.14 3.29 -4.29
C SER A 160 -2.61 3.12 -5.74
N SER A 161 -1.73 3.24 -6.73
CA SER A 161 -2.11 3.17 -8.14
C SER A 161 -1.11 2.36 -8.97
N ILE A 162 -1.61 1.67 -9.99
CA ILE A 162 -0.81 1.07 -11.06
C ILE A 162 -0.97 1.93 -12.31
N LEU A 163 0.12 2.59 -12.74
CA LEU A 163 0.11 3.41 -13.95
C LEU A 163 0.16 2.51 -15.19
N TRP A 164 -1.03 2.04 -15.60
CA TRP A 164 -1.17 1.03 -16.65
C TRP A 164 -1.46 1.61 -18.04
N GLY A 165 -2.10 2.78 -18.10
CA GLY A 165 -2.74 3.27 -19.31
C GLY A 165 -2.42 4.72 -19.68
N GLY A 166 -2.63 5.05 -20.96
CA GLY A 166 -2.60 6.40 -21.50
C GLY A 166 -4.00 6.92 -21.85
N GLU A 167 -4.13 7.66 -22.96
CA GLU A 167 -5.43 8.11 -23.46
C GLU A 167 -6.11 6.99 -24.27
N HIS A 168 -7.30 6.57 -23.86
CA HIS A 168 -8.06 5.51 -24.51
C HIS A 168 -9.16 6.08 -25.41
N ALA A 169 -9.43 5.43 -26.54
CA ALA A 169 -10.46 5.88 -27.49
C ALA A 169 -11.08 4.71 -28.25
N PHE A 170 -12.28 4.88 -28.80
CA PHE A 170 -12.81 3.93 -29.79
C PHE A 170 -12.17 4.16 -31.16
N THR A 171 -12.08 3.10 -31.97
CA THR A 171 -11.81 3.20 -33.39
C THR A 171 -12.91 4.03 -34.08
N ALA A 172 -12.58 4.63 -35.24
CA ALA A 172 -13.53 5.50 -35.95
C ALA A 172 -14.84 4.80 -36.35
N ASP A 173 -14.81 3.48 -36.58
CA ASP A 173 -15.99 2.66 -36.86
C ASP A 173 -16.76 2.21 -35.60
N GLY A 174 -16.24 2.52 -34.41
CA GLY A 174 -16.79 2.13 -33.11
C GLY A 174 -16.77 0.63 -32.84
N GLN A 175 -16.08 -0.18 -33.63
CA GLN A 175 -16.06 -1.64 -33.49
C GLN A 175 -15.05 -2.13 -32.44
N SER A 176 -14.06 -1.31 -32.11
CA SER A 176 -13.04 -1.66 -31.12
C SER A 176 -12.69 -0.47 -30.23
N LEU A 177 -12.33 -0.76 -28.99
CA LEU A 177 -11.70 0.18 -28.09
C LEU A 177 -10.17 0.02 -28.20
N GLN A 178 -9.47 1.13 -28.44
CA GLN A 178 -8.02 1.23 -28.42
C GLN A 178 -7.54 1.53 -27.01
N LEU A 179 -6.97 0.52 -26.35
CA LEU A 179 -6.30 0.68 -25.07
C LEU A 179 -4.83 1.03 -25.30
N GLN A 180 -4.41 2.23 -24.90
CA GLN A 180 -3.00 2.60 -24.82
C GLN A 180 -2.42 2.09 -23.51
N VAL A 181 -1.58 1.07 -23.55
CA VAL A 181 -0.99 0.41 -22.39
C VAL A 181 0.47 0.82 -22.24
N VAL A 182 0.88 1.16 -21.03
CA VAL A 182 2.26 1.48 -20.66
C VAL A 182 3.18 0.29 -20.87
N VAL A 183 4.28 0.49 -21.57
CA VAL A 183 5.39 -0.45 -21.63
C VAL A 183 6.28 -0.21 -20.39
N PRO A 184 6.43 -1.20 -19.49
CA PRO A 184 7.32 -1.12 -18.33
C PRO A 184 8.76 -0.76 -18.72
N ASP A 185 9.52 -0.07 -17.86
CA ASP A 185 10.97 0.02 -18.07
C ASP A 185 11.62 -1.32 -17.82
N ALA A 186 12.58 -1.71 -18.67
CA ALA A 186 13.36 -2.93 -18.46
C ALA A 186 14.07 -2.98 -17.09
N ASP A 187 14.40 -1.82 -16.52
CA ASP A 187 14.99 -1.66 -15.19
C ASP A 187 14.18 -0.64 -14.37
N PRO A 188 13.13 -1.09 -13.66
CA PRO A 188 12.24 -0.21 -12.89
C PRO A 188 12.92 0.40 -11.66
N SER A 189 14.11 -0.09 -11.27
CA SER A 189 14.90 0.48 -10.17
C SER A 189 15.52 1.83 -10.54
N ARG A 190 15.67 2.10 -11.85
CA ARG A 190 16.27 3.36 -12.34
C ARG A 190 15.21 4.45 -12.43
N PRO A 191 15.44 5.61 -11.80
CA PRO A 191 14.58 6.76 -12.01
C PRO A 191 14.57 7.12 -13.50
N ARG A 192 13.38 7.28 -14.09
CA ARG A 192 13.28 7.94 -15.39
C ARG A 192 13.72 9.39 -15.27
N PRO A 193 14.42 9.94 -16.28
CA PRO A 193 14.70 11.37 -16.34
C PRO A 193 13.39 12.18 -16.45
N GLY A 194 13.08 12.99 -15.44
CA GLY A 194 12.06 14.06 -15.51
C GLY A 194 10.64 13.62 -15.95
N ASP A 195 10.01 14.44 -16.79
CA ASP A 195 8.61 14.30 -17.27
C ASP A 195 8.46 13.34 -18.47
N GLU A 196 9.43 12.45 -18.71
CA GLU A 196 9.36 11.52 -19.84
C GLU A 196 8.20 10.53 -19.66
N ARG A 197 7.22 10.63 -20.56
CA ARG A 197 6.07 9.72 -20.57
C ARG A 197 6.53 8.32 -20.98
N PRO A 198 6.03 7.26 -20.31
CA PRO A 198 6.33 5.90 -20.73
C PRO A 198 5.95 5.67 -22.20
N PRO A 199 6.70 4.81 -22.93
CA PRO A 199 6.24 4.31 -24.21
C PRO A 199 4.91 3.56 -24.03
N LEU A 200 4.07 3.63 -25.05
CA LEU A 200 2.75 3.00 -25.07
C LEU A 200 2.67 1.96 -26.20
N VAL A 201 1.91 0.89 -25.97
CA VAL A 201 1.48 -0.09 -26.98
C VAL A 201 -0.03 -0.14 -27.03
N THR A 202 -0.59 -0.33 -28.22
CA THR A 202 -2.05 -0.38 -28.38
C THR A 202 -2.58 -1.80 -28.41
N LEU A 203 -3.53 -2.09 -27.51
CA LEU A 203 -4.39 -3.26 -27.56
C LEU A 203 -5.77 -2.85 -28.11
N LEU A 204 -6.37 -3.71 -28.92
CA LEU A 204 -7.73 -3.57 -29.41
C LEU A 204 -8.65 -4.48 -28.61
N VAL A 205 -9.72 -3.91 -28.08
CA VAL A 205 -10.80 -4.65 -27.42
C VAL A 205 -12.04 -4.59 -28.30
N GLU A 206 -12.52 -5.73 -28.76
CA GLU A 206 -13.76 -5.80 -29.53
C GLU A 206 -14.95 -5.31 -28.71
N ALA A 207 -15.67 -4.31 -29.24
CA ALA A 207 -16.68 -3.60 -28.46
C ALA A 207 -17.94 -4.43 -28.16
N ASP A 208 -18.16 -5.55 -28.86
CA ASP A 208 -19.29 -6.45 -28.67
C ASP A 208 -18.98 -7.67 -27.78
N THR A 209 -17.71 -8.04 -27.65
CA THR A 209 -17.30 -9.30 -26.98
C THR A 209 -16.35 -9.07 -25.82
N GLY A 210 -15.65 -7.93 -25.80
CA GLY A 210 -14.53 -7.70 -24.89
C GLY A 210 -13.26 -8.48 -25.26
N ARG A 211 -13.19 -9.13 -26.43
CA ARG A 211 -12.00 -9.89 -26.83
C ARG A 211 -10.84 -8.95 -27.12
N VAL A 212 -9.67 -9.26 -26.55
CA VAL A 212 -8.47 -8.43 -26.67
C VAL A 212 -7.48 -9.02 -27.67
N ALA A 213 -6.92 -8.16 -28.53
CA ALA A 213 -5.85 -8.49 -29.45
C ALA A 213 -4.86 -7.32 -29.59
N PRO A 214 -3.56 -7.55 -29.80
CA PRO A 214 -2.62 -6.47 -30.05
C PRO A 214 -2.85 -5.84 -31.43
N GLN A 215 -2.83 -4.51 -31.52
CA GLN A 215 -2.89 -3.82 -32.82
C GLN A 215 -1.64 -4.09 -33.65
N ALA A 216 -0.47 -4.14 -32.99
CA ALA A 216 0.82 -4.40 -33.61
C ALA A 216 1.51 -5.58 -32.90
N PRO A 217 1.36 -6.82 -33.40
CA PRO A 217 1.84 -8.04 -32.73
C PRO A 217 3.34 -8.02 -32.40
N VAL A 218 4.18 -7.43 -33.27
CA VAL A 218 5.63 -7.34 -33.04
C VAL A 218 5.96 -6.38 -31.89
N ALA A 219 5.36 -5.20 -31.86
CA ALA A 219 5.56 -4.23 -30.77
C ALA A 219 5.03 -4.80 -29.44
N TRP A 220 3.92 -5.53 -29.47
CA TRP A 220 3.40 -6.22 -28.30
C TRP A 220 4.35 -7.31 -27.78
N ALA A 221 4.92 -8.12 -28.66
CA ALA A 221 5.91 -9.13 -28.29
C ALA A 221 7.17 -8.51 -27.65
N GLN A 222 7.62 -7.36 -28.17
CA GLN A 222 8.73 -6.60 -27.57
C GLN A 222 8.38 -6.06 -26.19
N ALA A 223 7.18 -5.48 -26.02
CA ALA A 223 6.71 -5.01 -24.73
C ALA A 223 6.58 -6.15 -23.71
N LEU A 224 6.10 -7.33 -24.12
CA LEU A 224 6.06 -8.52 -23.27
C LEU A 224 7.46 -8.97 -22.83
N ALA A 225 8.45 -8.94 -23.73
CA ALA A 225 9.83 -9.27 -23.38
C ALA A 225 10.42 -8.27 -22.37
N GLN A 226 10.19 -6.98 -22.60
CA GLN A 226 10.63 -5.91 -21.70
C GLN A 226 9.98 -6.02 -20.32
N ALA A 227 8.69 -6.34 -20.27
CA ALA A 227 7.98 -6.56 -19.01
C ALA A 227 8.51 -7.78 -18.23
N ARG A 228 8.90 -8.88 -18.91
CA ARG A 228 9.54 -10.02 -18.24
C ARG A 228 10.89 -9.65 -17.64
N GLN A 229 11.68 -8.81 -18.34
CA GLN A 229 12.94 -8.32 -17.81
C GLN A 229 12.73 -7.47 -16.55
N ALA A 230 11.79 -6.53 -16.61
CA ALA A 230 11.40 -5.70 -15.48
C ALA A 230 10.91 -6.52 -14.29
N ASP A 231 10.02 -7.49 -14.55
CA ASP A 231 9.51 -8.43 -13.55
C ASP A 231 10.62 -9.23 -12.88
N ALA A 232 11.61 -9.73 -13.65
CA ALA A 232 12.75 -10.45 -13.09
C ALA A 232 13.60 -9.57 -12.14
N VAL A 233 13.79 -8.28 -12.48
CA VAL A 233 14.49 -7.31 -11.62
C VAL A 233 13.71 -7.09 -10.31
N LEU A 234 12.42 -6.76 -10.41
CA LEU A 234 11.56 -6.56 -9.23
C LEU A 234 11.51 -7.80 -8.35
N CYS A 235 11.31 -8.97 -8.97
CA CYS A 235 11.26 -10.24 -8.27
C CYS A 235 12.55 -10.54 -7.51
N ALA A 236 13.72 -10.23 -8.09
CA ALA A 236 15.00 -10.38 -7.42
C ALA A 236 15.13 -9.46 -6.19
N GLU A 237 14.67 -8.21 -6.31
CA GLU A 237 14.68 -7.24 -5.21
C GLU A 237 13.75 -7.65 -4.07
N GLU A 238 12.55 -8.11 -4.40
CA GLU A 238 11.55 -8.60 -3.44
C GLU A 238 12.04 -9.86 -2.73
N VAL A 239 12.53 -10.86 -3.47
CA VAL A 239 13.13 -12.06 -2.89
C VAL A 239 14.27 -11.66 -1.95
N ALA A 240 15.18 -10.77 -2.38
CA ALA A 240 16.26 -10.30 -1.52
C ALA A 240 15.75 -9.57 -0.27
N TRP A 241 14.66 -8.81 -0.37
CA TRP A 241 13.99 -8.19 0.77
C TRP A 241 13.43 -9.24 1.73
N PHE A 242 12.69 -10.23 1.22
CA PHE A 242 12.15 -11.32 2.03
C PHE A 242 13.26 -12.13 2.70
N GLN A 243 14.36 -12.40 2.02
CA GLN A 243 15.52 -13.08 2.62
C GLN A 243 16.12 -12.25 3.77
N ARG A 244 16.17 -10.91 3.66
CA ARG A 244 16.58 -10.04 4.78
C ARG A 244 15.60 -10.04 5.95
N GLU A 245 14.30 -10.20 5.68
CA GLU A 245 13.27 -10.31 6.70
C GLU A 245 13.33 -11.65 7.43
N LEU A 246 13.57 -12.74 6.68
CA LEU A 246 13.71 -14.09 7.22
C LEU A 246 15.06 -14.32 7.91
N ALA A 247 16.10 -13.56 7.53
CA ALA A 247 17.41 -13.67 8.14
C ALA A 247 17.38 -13.36 9.66
N PRO A 248 18.16 -14.09 10.47
CA PRO A 248 18.36 -13.77 11.87
C PRO A 248 18.87 -12.34 12.05
N ARG A 249 18.34 -11.62 13.05
CA ARG A 249 18.78 -10.25 13.37
C ARG A 249 19.82 -10.26 14.46
N LEU A 250 20.98 -9.71 14.11
CA LEU A 250 22.06 -9.45 15.06
C LEU A 250 21.81 -8.13 15.79
N PRO A 251 22.19 -8.02 17.07
CA PRO A 251 22.19 -6.74 17.76
C PRO A 251 23.13 -5.76 17.05
N PRO A 252 22.85 -4.45 17.14
CA PRO A 252 23.84 -3.45 16.77
C PRO A 252 25.00 -3.48 17.79
N SER A 253 26.11 -2.81 17.46
CA SER A 253 27.21 -2.63 18.40
C SER A 253 26.71 -2.06 19.74
N PRO A 254 27.24 -2.46 20.91
CA PRO A 254 26.88 -1.85 22.19
C PRO A 254 27.08 -0.33 22.25
N ARG A 255 27.95 0.21 21.39
CA ARG A 255 28.22 1.65 21.25
C ARG A 255 27.37 2.35 20.18
N ALA A 256 26.46 1.62 19.53
CA ALA A 256 25.59 2.17 18.50
C ALA A 256 24.65 3.25 19.05
N SER A 257 24.08 4.02 18.14
CA SER A 257 23.19 5.12 18.50
C SER A 257 21.89 4.62 19.13
N GLN A 258 21.14 5.52 19.76
CA GLN A 258 19.80 5.21 20.24
C GLN A 258 18.88 4.79 19.08
N ALA A 259 19.04 5.40 17.90
CA ALA A 259 18.24 5.07 16.71
C ALA A 259 18.49 3.64 16.24
N ASP A 260 19.74 3.18 16.22
CA ASP A 260 20.09 1.81 15.82
C ASP A 260 19.49 0.77 16.75
N TRP A 261 19.56 1.01 18.07
CA TRP A 261 18.94 0.15 19.07
C TRP A 261 17.42 0.13 18.95
N THR A 262 16.80 1.30 18.76
CA THR A 262 15.35 1.40 18.54
C THR A 262 14.93 0.63 17.28
N GLN A 263 15.65 0.77 16.15
CA GLN A 263 15.36 0.01 14.94
C GLN A 263 15.52 -1.50 15.16
N TYR A 264 16.60 -1.93 15.83
CA TYR A 264 16.78 -3.32 16.21
C TYR A 264 15.61 -3.85 17.05
N GLY A 265 15.08 -3.04 17.98
CA GLY A 265 13.91 -3.41 18.77
C GLY A 265 12.66 -3.65 17.93
N TYR A 266 12.39 -2.79 16.93
CA TYR A 266 11.29 -3.00 15.99
C TYR A 266 11.50 -4.24 15.12
N ASP A 267 12.73 -4.51 14.72
CA ASP A 267 13.06 -5.71 13.94
C ASP A 267 12.90 -7.00 14.76
N VAL A 268 13.23 -6.96 16.06
CA VAL A 268 13.04 -8.08 16.99
C VAL A 268 11.56 -8.32 17.26
N ILE A 269 10.78 -7.27 17.57
CA ILE A 269 9.35 -7.45 17.84
C ILE A 269 8.66 -8.07 16.62
N LYS A 270 8.94 -7.58 15.40
CA LYS A 270 8.36 -8.12 14.16
C LYS A 270 8.64 -9.62 13.97
N ARG A 271 9.78 -10.11 14.45
CA ARG A 271 10.20 -11.52 14.36
C ARG A 271 9.57 -12.42 15.41
N LEU A 272 9.39 -11.88 16.62
CA LEU A 272 8.82 -12.60 17.76
C LEU A 272 7.28 -12.49 17.83
N ARG A 273 6.68 -11.55 17.08
CA ARG A 273 5.25 -11.20 17.13
C ARG A 273 4.65 -11.12 15.72
N PRO A 274 4.17 -12.23 15.14
CA PRO A 274 3.30 -12.14 13.98
C PRO A 274 1.90 -11.67 14.40
N GLY A 275 1.44 -10.55 13.83
CA GLY A 275 0.00 -10.22 13.74
C GLY A 275 -0.74 -9.83 15.02
N SER A 276 -0.07 -9.39 16.09
CA SER A 276 -0.79 -8.83 17.25
C SER A 276 -1.31 -7.42 16.95
N GLU A 277 -2.45 -7.07 17.56
CA GLU A 277 -3.10 -5.75 17.46
C GLU A 277 -2.90 -4.90 18.74
N LEU A 278 -2.22 -5.45 19.75
CA LEU A 278 -2.01 -4.73 21.00
C LEU A 278 -1.12 -3.49 20.78
N PRO A 279 -1.38 -2.38 21.50
CA PRO A 279 -0.49 -1.23 21.55
C PRO A 279 0.91 -1.68 21.98
N LEU A 280 1.95 -1.09 21.39
CA LEU A 280 3.34 -1.40 21.72
C LEU A 280 3.98 -0.26 22.51
N GLU A 281 4.36 -0.55 23.74
CA GLU A 281 5.20 0.30 24.57
C GLU A 281 6.66 -0.13 24.42
N THR A 282 7.58 0.82 24.23
CA THR A 282 9.00 0.49 24.01
C THR A 282 9.90 1.20 25.02
N CYS A 283 10.70 0.43 25.76
CA CYS A 283 11.85 0.90 26.49
C CYS A 283 13.11 0.27 25.92
N VAL A 284 13.66 0.97 24.93
CA VAL A 284 14.89 0.58 24.25
C VAL A 284 15.98 1.58 24.64
N PHE A 285 17.13 1.09 25.06
CA PHE A 285 18.24 1.92 25.54
C PHE A 285 19.51 1.62 24.74
N ASN A 286 20.30 2.65 24.44
CA ASN A 286 21.72 2.48 24.12
C ASN A 286 22.57 2.56 25.41
N ALA A 287 23.89 2.37 25.31
CA ALA A 287 24.77 2.39 26.48
C ALA A 287 24.72 3.71 27.28
N GLN A 288 24.56 4.85 26.60
CA GLN A 288 24.53 6.16 27.25
C GLN A 288 23.24 6.38 28.06
N THR A 289 22.08 6.09 27.47
CA THR A 289 20.78 6.23 28.14
C THR A 289 20.60 5.18 29.24
N LEU A 290 21.15 3.98 29.05
CA LEU A 290 21.16 2.93 30.06
C LEU A 290 21.92 3.32 31.34
N ALA A 291 22.94 4.19 31.21
CA ALA A 291 23.70 4.69 32.35
C ALA A 291 22.90 5.70 33.20
N ASP A 292 21.87 6.35 32.63
CA ASP A 292 20.97 7.23 33.38
C ASP A 292 19.85 6.41 34.04
N ARG A 293 20.10 6.03 35.29
CA ARG A 293 19.14 5.27 36.10
C ARG A 293 17.76 5.94 36.20
N HIS A 294 17.69 7.28 36.27
CA HIS A 294 16.41 7.97 36.38
C HIS A 294 15.61 7.85 35.08
N GLN A 295 16.28 8.00 33.94
CA GLN A 295 15.66 7.82 32.63
C GLN A 295 15.16 6.38 32.43
N VAL A 296 15.96 5.37 32.79
CA VAL A 296 15.59 3.95 32.69
C VAL A 296 14.37 3.66 33.57
N GLU A 297 14.39 4.03 34.85
CA GLU A 297 13.25 3.78 35.75
C GLU A 297 12.00 4.57 35.35
N ALA A 298 12.14 5.78 34.79
CA ALA A 298 11.02 6.57 34.29
C ALA A 298 10.35 5.89 33.08
N CYS A 299 11.13 5.41 32.11
CA CYS A 299 10.58 4.67 30.97
C CYS A 299 9.83 3.41 31.44
N LEU A 300 10.47 2.60 32.29
CA LEU A 300 9.89 1.35 32.81
C LEU A 300 8.58 1.60 33.57
N ARG A 301 8.52 2.67 34.39
CA ARG A 301 7.28 3.07 35.08
C ARG A 301 6.18 3.46 34.11
N ALA A 302 6.52 4.22 33.06
CA ALA A 302 5.55 4.63 32.04
C ALA A 302 5.00 3.40 31.28
N ALA A 303 5.87 2.53 30.78
CA ALA A 303 5.48 1.35 30.03
C ALA A 303 4.64 0.37 30.87
N PHE A 304 5.05 0.08 32.12
CA PHE A 304 4.26 -0.81 33.00
C PHE A 304 2.97 -0.17 33.49
N LYS A 305 2.91 1.16 33.62
CA LYS A 305 1.67 1.86 33.93
C LYS A 305 0.69 1.74 32.76
N ALA A 306 1.14 1.99 31.53
CA ALA A 306 0.32 1.84 30.33
C ALA A 306 -0.21 0.41 30.20
N ALA A 307 0.66 -0.60 30.33
CA ALA A 307 0.30 -2.03 30.26
C ALA A 307 -0.65 -2.50 31.38
N ARG A 308 -0.71 -1.78 32.50
CA ARG A 308 -1.67 -2.04 33.58
C ARG A 308 -3.03 -1.42 33.30
N GLU A 309 -3.05 -0.24 32.68
CA GLU A 309 -4.26 0.51 32.38
C GLU A 309 -4.98 -0.06 31.16
N THR A 310 -4.24 -0.51 30.17
CA THR A 310 -4.74 -1.19 28.97
C THR A 310 -3.79 -2.33 28.64
N PRO A 311 -4.30 -3.57 28.42
CA PRO A 311 -3.47 -4.67 27.96
C PRO A 311 -2.63 -4.24 26.75
N SER A 312 -1.32 -4.36 26.86
CA SER A 312 -0.39 -3.90 25.84
C SER A 312 0.80 -4.86 25.70
N GLU A 313 1.54 -4.67 24.64
CA GLU A 313 2.86 -5.25 24.51
C GLU A 313 3.92 -4.30 25.02
N VAL A 314 4.93 -4.83 25.70
CA VAL A 314 6.04 -4.04 26.21
C VAL A 314 7.36 -4.64 25.75
N LEU A 315 8.16 -3.85 25.03
CA LEU A 315 9.49 -4.21 24.57
C LEU A 315 10.56 -3.59 25.48
N LEU A 316 11.39 -4.41 26.11
CA LEU A 316 12.48 -4.00 26.98
C LEU A 316 13.83 -4.45 26.40
N ILE A 317 14.64 -3.53 25.90
CA ILE A 317 15.94 -3.84 25.26
C ILE A 317 17.04 -2.92 25.77
N ALA A 318 18.20 -3.50 26.03
CA ALA A 318 19.43 -2.77 26.29
C ALA A 318 20.66 -3.58 25.81
N PRO A 319 21.78 -2.91 25.46
CA PRO A 319 23.04 -3.58 25.14
C PRO A 319 23.57 -4.45 26.28
N ASP A 320 23.29 -4.07 27.53
CA ASP A 320 23.64 -4.85 28.72
C ASP A 320 22.40 -5.14 29.56
N PRO A 321 21.74 -6.30 29.36
CA PRO A 321 20.60 -6.73 30.16
C PRO A 321 20.89 -6.82 31.66
N ALA A 322 22.15 -7.01 32.05
CA ALA A 322 22.53 -7.11 33.46
C ALA A 322 22.34 -5.79 34.22
N VAL A 323 22.43 -4.65 33.51
CA VAL A 323 22.16 -3.33 34.07
C VAL A 323 20.65 -3.01 34.06
N LEU A 324 19.94 -3.42 33.01
CA LEU A 324 18.50 -3.16 32.86
C LEU A 324 17.66 -3.91 33.89
N TRP A 325 17.96 -5.20 34.12
CA TRP A 325 17.09 -6.06 34.93
C TRP A 325 16.92 -5.60 36.38
N PRO A 326 17.97 -5.22 37.12
CA PRO A 326 17.81 -4.67 38.48
C PRO A 326 16.93 -3.42 38.54
N ALA A 327 16.94 -2.57 37.50
CA ALA A 327 16.05 -1.41 37.41
C ALA A 327 14.60 -1.84 37.21
N ALA A 328 14.35 -2.79 36.31
CA ALA A 328 13.02 -3.38 36.11
C ALA A 328 12.50 -4.02 37.40
N GLN A 329 13.31 -4.79 38.14
CA GLN A 329 12.90 -5.40 39.41
C GLN A 329 12.45 -4.37 40.45
N ARG A 330 13.14 -3.23 40.57
CA ARG A 330 12.74 -2.15 41.49
C ARG A 330 11.40 -1.55 41.11
N VAL A 331 11.14 -1.34 39.82
CA VAL A 331 9.84 -0.84 39.36
C VAL A 331 8.75 -1.89 39.57
N LEU A 332 9.01 -3.15 39.23
CA LEU A 332 8.06 -4.27 39.41
C LEU A 332 7.67 -4.50 40.87
N ALA A 333 8.59 -4.26 41.81
CA ALA A 333 8.29 -4.36 43.25
C ALA A 333 7.21 -3.36 43.71
N THR A 334 7.01 -2.27 42.97
CA THR A 334 5.98 -1.26 43.27
C THR A 334 4.62 -1.56 42.65
N LEU A 335 4.52 -2.60 41.81
CA LEU A 335 3.26 -2.97 41.16
C LEU A 335 2.44 -3.93 42.04
N PRO A 336 1.10 -3.87 41.99
CA PRO A 336 0.25 -4.86 42.65
C PRO A 336 0.39 -6.26 42.02
N ALA A 337 -0.21 -7.28 42.63
CA ALA A 337 -0.36 -8.59 42.01
C ALA A 337 -1.23 -8.48 40.75
N ALA A 338 -0.97 -9.32 39.74
CA ALA A 338 -1.68 -9.31 38.46
C ALA A 338 -1.68 -7.96 37.70
N ALA A 339 -0.78 -7.03 38.03
CA ALA A 339 -0.73 -5.69 37.43
C ALA A 339 -0.47 -5.67 35.91
N LEU A 340 0.02 -6.77 35.34
CA LEU A 340 0.33 -6.91 33.92
C LEU A 340 -0.53 -8.01 33.27
N GLN A 341 -1.67 -8.35 33.88
CA GLN A 341 -2.57 -9.37 33.35
C GLN A 341 -3.07 -9.02 31.95
N GLY A 342 -2.93 -9.96 31.03
CA GLY A 342 -3.33 -9.78 29.61
C GLY A 342 -2.29 -9.05 28.76
N SER A 343 -1.22 -8.53 29.38
CA SER A 343 -0.10 -7.90 28.67
C SER A 343 0.98 -8.92 28.32
N ARG A 344 1.71 -8.66 27.24
CA ARG A 344 2.82 -9.51 26.78
C ARG A 344 4.13 -8.73 26.76
N LEU A 345 5.16 -9.26 27.39
CA LEU A 345 6.43 -8.59 27.58
C LEU A 345 7.53 -9.30 26.78
N TYR A 346 8.24 -8.55 25.95
CA TYR A 346 9.41 -8.98 25.19
C TYR A 346 10.66 -8.40 25.84
N VAL A 347 11.48 -9.24 26.46
CA VAL A 347 12.56 -8.76 27.34
C VAL A 347 13.91 -9.32 26.94
N ALA A 348 14.84 -8.43 26.61
CA ALA A 348 16.24 -8.77 26.44
C ALA A 348 16.84 -9.20 27.80
N ALA A 349 17.35 -10.42 27.86
CA ALA A 349 17.94 -11.02 29.05
C ALA A 349 19.05 -11.98 28.65
N SER A 350 20.21 -11.89 29.33
CA SER A 350 21.25 -12.90 29.14
C SER A 350 20.72 -14.29 29.49
N SER A 351 21.28 -15.33 28.87
CA SER A 351 20.88 -16.73 29.12
C SER A 351 20.81 -17.09 30.62
N ALA A 352 21.70 -16.53 31.46
CA ALA A 352 21.70 -16.75 32.91
C ALA A 352 20.52 -16.07 33.65
N GLN A 353 19.91 -15.04 33.07
CA GLN A 353 18.85 -14.23 33.68
C GLN A 353 17.43 -14.62 33.22
N GLN A 354 17.29 -15.27 32.06
CA GLN A 354 16.00 -15.57 31.43
C GLN A 354 14.97 -16.22 32.36
N ALA A 355 15.36 -17.21 33.16
CA ALA A 355 14.46 -17.88 34.09
C ALA A 355 13.98 -16.96 35.23
N SER A 356 14.86 -16.08 35.73
CA SER A 356 14.53 -15.10 36.78
C SER A 356 13.59 -14.02 36.27
N VAL A 357 13.86 -13.51 35.05
CA VAL A 357 13.04 -12.53 34.35
C VAL A 357 11.64 -13.07 34.12
N THR A 358 11.53 -14.25 33.50
CA THR A 358 10.26 -14.91 33.20
C THR A 358 9.43 -15.11 34.46
N ARG A 359 10.03 -15.65 35.53
CA ARG A 359 9.33 -15.89 36.80
C ARG A 359 8.80 -14.61 37.43
N ALA A 360 9.64 -13.57 37.51
CA ALA A 360 9.28 -12.31 38.17
C ALA A 360 8.17 -11.56 37.44
N LEU A 361 8.18 -11.56 36.09
CA LEU A 361 7.16 -10.92 35.26
C LEU A 361 5.86 -11.74 35.18
N SER A 362 5.96 -13.06 35.07
CA SER A 362 4.78 -13.95 35.06
C SER A 362 4.04 -13.91 36.40
N ALA A 363 4.74 -13.74 37.53
CA ALA A 363 4.12 -13.52 38.83
C ALA A 363 3.27 -12.23 38.90
N ARG A 364 3.42 -11.32 37.93
CA ARG A 364 2.59 -10.11 37.76
C ARG A 364 1.49 -10.29 36.70
N GLY A 365 1.30 -11.50 36.16
CA GLY A 365 0.25 -11.83 35.20
C GLY A 365 0.62 -11.63 33.73
N ALA A 366 1.86 -11.24 33.43
CA ALA A 366 2.32 -11.05 32.06
C ALA A 366 2.60 -12.39 31.36
N GLU A 367 2.30 -12.47 30.07
CA GLU A 367 2.96 -13.42 29.17
C GLU A 367 4.37 -12.90 28.87
N VAL A 368 5.41 -13.73 28.94
CA VAL A 368 6.80 -13.27 28.85
C VAL A 368 7.56 -14.03 27.77
N VAL A 369 8.11 -13.28 26.82
CA VAL A 369 9.04 -13.76 25.80
C VAL A 369 10.42 -13.16 26.11
N VAL A 370 11.36 -14.01 26.51
CA VAL A 370 12.74 -13.60 26.77
C VAL A 370 13.64 -13.97 25.59
N PHE A 371 14.59 -13.10 25.27
CA PHE A 371 15.61 -13.37 24.25
C PHE A 371 16.96 -12.82 24.68
N ASP A 372 18.04 -13.45 24.23
CA ASP A 372 19.40 -13.00 24.51
C ASP A 372 19.85 -12.01 23.43
N PRO A 373 20.06 -10.72 23.75
CA PRO A 373 20.49 -9.76 22.74
C PRO A 373 21.92 -10.04 22.26
N GLY A 374 22.70 -10.91 22.92
CA GLY A 374 24.00 -11.38 22.43
C GLY A 374 23.89 -12.46 21.34
N GLN A 375 22.68 -12.95 21.05
CA GLN A 375 22.41 -13.97 20.04
C GLN A 375 21.59 -13.40 18.89
N ALA A 376 21.71 -14.02 17.73
CA ALA A 376 20.87 -13.68 16.59
C ALA A 376 19.40 -14.06 16.87
N VAL A 377 18.48 -13.13 16.66
CA VAL A 377 17.04 -13.39 16.81
C VAL A 377 16.46 -13.80 15.47
N SER A 378 16.11 -15.07 15.33
CA SER A 378 15.41 -15.59 14.16
C SER A 378 13.91 -15.32 14.24
N PRO A 379 13.22 -15.10 13.10
CA PRO A 379 11.76 -15.11 13.08
C PRO A 379 11.22 -16.46 13.57
N THR A 380 10.14 -16.42 14.36
CA THR A 380 9.43 -17.63 14.80
C THR A 380 8.84 -18.38 13.60
N ALA A 381 8.59 -19.68 13.72
CA ALA A 381 7.95 -20.47 12.66
C ALA A 381 6.63 -19.83 12.20
N SER A 382 5.79 -19.41 13.14
CA SER A 382 4.54 -18.69 12.82
C SER A 382 4.77 -17.37 12.07
N ALA A 383 5.83 -16.62 12.36
CA ALA A 383 6.17 -15.41 11.60
C ALA A 383 6.66 -15.72 10.19
N GLN A 384 7.43 -16.80 10.03
CA GLN A 384 7.85 -17.28 8.71
C GLN A 384 6.65 -17.76 7.89
N ASP A 385 5.76 -18.53 8.51
CA ASP A 385 4.54 -19.05 7.90
C ASP A 385 3.59 -17.91 7.51
N ALA A 386 3.39 -16.92 8.39
CA ALA A 386 2.58 -15.74 8.09
C ALA A 386 3.13 -14.93 6.91
N LEU A 387 4.46 -14.85 6.79
CA LEU A 387 5.11 -14.19 5.67
C LEU A 387 4.90 -14.98 4.36
N ARG A 388 5.02 -16.32 4.40
CA ARG A 388 4.87 -17.20 3.24
C ARG A 388 3.42 -17.42 2.82
N ALA A 389 2.46 -17.39 3.74
CA ALA A 389 1.04 -17.68 3.50
C ALA A 389 0.35 -16.71 2.53
N ARG A 390 1.00 -15.58 2.21
CA ARG A 390 0.52 -14.61 1.22
C ARG A 390 0.78 -15.03 -0.24
N PHE A 391 1.63 -16.04 -0.44
CA PHE A 391 2.12 -16.45 -1.75
C PHE A 391 1.58 -17.82 -2.14
N ASP A 392 1.29 -18.00 -3.42
CA ASP A 392 0.96 -19.28 -4.00
C ASP A 392 2.14 -20.25 -3.85
N ALA A 393 1.88 -21.47 -3.41
CA ALA A 393 2.93 -22.46 -3.14
C ALA A 393 3.63 -22.98 -4.41
N GLY A 394 3.00 -22.85 -5.58
CA GLY A 394 3.55 -23.28 -6.86
C GLY A 394 4.45 -22.23 -7.50
N GLU A 395 3.94 -21.01 -7.65
CA GLU A 395 4.67 -19.91 -8.32
C GLU A 395 5.52 -19.07 -7.35
N GLY A 396 5.22 -19.13 -6.05
CA GLY A 396 5.83 -18.26 -5.05
C GLY A 396 5.38 -16.81 -5.18
N ARG A 397 4.25 -16.54 -5.83
CA ARG A 397 3.74 -15.19 -6.12
C ARG A 397 2.40 -14.94 -5.46
N ASP A 398 2.11 -13.69 -5.11
CA ASP A 398 0.80 -13.32 -4.56
C ASP A 398 -0.22 -13.03 -5.69
N ALA A 399 -1.44 -12.66 -5.30
CA ALA A 399 -2.50 -12.34 -6.26
C ALA A 399 -2.14 -11.19 -7.21
N MET A 400 -1.22 -10.32 -6.80
CA MET A 400 -0.75 -9.16 -7.57
C MET A 400 0.48 -9.46 -8.42
N GLY A 401 1.05 -10.67 -8.29
CA GLY A 401 2.25 -11.08 -9.01
C GLY A 401 3.56 -10.74 -8.29
N ASN A 402 3.50 -10.15 -7.09
CA ASN A 402 4.69 -9.87 -6.29
C ASN A 402 5.36 -11.18 -5.89
N CYS A 403 6.68 -11.20 -5.90
CA CYS A 403 7.48 -12.38 -5.59
C CYS A 403 7.70 -12.55 -4.09
N GLY A 404 7.36 -13.75 -3.60
CA GLY A 404 7.63 -14.18 -2.24
C GLY A 404 9.05 -14.71 -2.04
N PRO A 405 9.39 -15.14 -0.80
CA PRO A 405 10.73 -15.62 -0.45
C PRO A 405 11.20 -16.82 -1.27
N ASP A 406 10.26 -17.64 -1.74
CA ASP A 406 10.52 -18.89 -2.46
C ASP A 406 10.25 -18.77 -3.99
N ALA A 407 9.98 -17.55 -4.47
CA ALA A 407 9.73 -17.31 -5.89
C ALA A 407 10.95 -17.67 -6.74
N ARG A 408 10.71 -18.28 -7.90
CA ARG A 408 11.77 -18.52 -8.88
C ARG A 408 12.03 -17.23 -9.66
N VAL A 409 13.24 -16.71 -9.55
CA VAL A 409 13.70 -15.58 -10.35
C VAL A 409 14.28 -16.15 -11.64
N ASP A 410 13.62 -15.89 -12.76
CA ASP A 410 14.19 -16.19 -14.06
C ASP A 410 15.44 -15.31 -14.28
N PRO A 411 16.56 -15.86 -14.76
CA PRO A 411 17.74 -15.06 -15.03
C PRO A 411 17.42 -14.04 -16.12
N VAL A 412 17.79 -12.79 -15.87
CA VAL A 412 17.76 -11.73 -16.89
C VAL A 412 18.73 -12.16 -18.01
N GLN A 413 18.19 -12.33 -19.22
CA GLN A 413 18.97 -12.75 -20.41
C GLN A 413 19.90 -11.66 -20.93
#